data_AF-A0AB35AVN7-F1
#
_entry.id   AF-A0AB35AVN7-F1
#
_cell.length_a   1.000
_cell.length_b   1.000
_cell.length_c   1.000
_cell.angle_alpha   90.00
_cell.angle_beta   90.00
_cell.angle_gamma   90.00
#
_symmetry.space_group_name_H-M   'P 1'
#
loop_
_entity.id
_entity.type
_entity.pdbx_description
1 polymer ?
#
loop_
_entity_poly.entity_id
_entity_poly.type
_entity_poly.pdbx_seq_one_letter_code
_entity_poly.pdbx_strand_id
1 'polypeptide(L)'
;VAGIRRTSTESASRQVKGLTWDLLSEVIEQIDTDELVGVRDKAILLLGFAGALRRSEVAALCLENVALDDDGMRIRLDRSKGDRTSQGVEVAIPRGITALCPVRAYEAWLRKAKLNEAKGPVFRRVWLPPAAEAGQPPALPAMGSEALSDRSVARIIQKRCLDAGLTGDFSGHSLRRGAITTGARDGTDLVSLKRFSRHQTFGVVEKYIEGEDAMTKHPGRSRF
;
A
#
# COMPACT_ATOMS: atom_id res chain seq x y z
N VAL A 1 27.83 -39.52 -24.07
CA VAL A 1 26.97 -39.10 -22.93
C VAL A 1 26.20 -37.87 -23.38
N ALA A 2 24.94 -38.08 -23.81
CA ALA A 2 24.08 -37.01 -24.33
C ALA A 2 23.39 -36.29 -23.17
N GLY A 3 23.52 -34.96 -23.12
CA GLY A 3 22.96 -34.12 -22.07
C GLY A 3 21.44 -34.04 -22.16
N ILE A 4 20.78 -34.42 -21.07
CA ILE A 4 19.32 -34.31 -20.91
C ILE A 4 18.96 -32.83 -20.81
N ARG A 5 18.32 -32.29 -21.87
CA ARG A 5 17.62 -31.01 -21.81
C ARG A 5 16.42 -31.17 -20.88
N ARG A 6 16.45 -30.48 -19.74
CA ARG A 6 15.24 -30.27 -18.91
C ARG A 6 14.29 -29.37 -19.70
N THR A 7 13.19 -29.95 -20.16
CA THR A 7 11.99 -29.20 -20.56
C THR A 7 11.47 -28.48 -19.31
N SER A 8 11.67 -27.16 -19.29
CA SER A 8 11.01 -26.27 -18.33
C SER A 8 9.52 -26.32 -18.61
N THR A 9 8.77 -27.10 -17.83
CA THR A 9 7.34 -26.90 -17.70
C THR A 9 7.15 -25.47 -17.19
N GLU A 10 6.67 -24.56 -18.04
CA GLU A 10 6.26 -23.23 -17.63
C GLU A 10 5.19 -23.37 -16.55
N SER A 11 5.62 -23.34 -15.30
CA SER A 11 4.73 -23.12 -14.18
C SER A 11 4.25 -21.69 -14.34
N ALA A 12 2.97 -21.52 -14.71
CA ALA A 12 2.31 -20.23 -14.71
C ALA A 12 2.61 -19.58 -13.35
N SER A 13 3.45 -18.54 -13.35
CA SER A 13 3.99 -17.97 -12.12
C SER A 13 2.80 -17.52 -11.27
N ARG A 14 2.63 -18.09 -10.07
CA ARG A 14 1.56 -17.74 -9.12
C ARG A 14 1.56 -16.23 -8.91
N GLN A 15 0.66 -15.54 -9.61
CA GLN A 15 0.73 -14.10 -9.75
C GLN A 15 -0.04 -13.47 -8.58
N VAL A 16 0.69 -12.77 -7.70
CA VAL A 16 0.11 -12.02 -6.58
C VAL A 16 -1.03 -11.13 -7.06
N LYS A 17 -2.21 -11.24 -6.45
CA LYS A 17 -3.41 -10.46 -6.81
C LYS A 17 -3.23 -9.00 -6.36
N GLY A 18 -3.57 -8.07 -7.24
CA GLY A 18 -3.62 -6.64 -6.91
C GLY A 18 -4.82 -6.35 -6.03
N LEU A 19 -4.63 -5.55 -4.98
CA LEU A 19 -5.73 -5.01 -4.18
C LEU A 19 -6.17 -3.70 -4.83
N THR A 20 -7.03 -3.80 -5.86
CA THR A 20 -7.56 -2.66 -6.62
C THR A 20 -8.41 -1.75 -5.72
N TRP A 21 -8.72 -0.54 -6.18
CA TRP A 21 -9.45 0.44 -5.37
C TRP A 21 -10.78 -0.09 -4.82
N ASP A 22 -11.58 -0.80 -5.62
CA ASP A 22 -12.86 -1.36 -5.18
C ASP A 22 -12.67 -2.35 -4.02
N LEU A 23 -11.77 -3.32 -4.20
CA LEU A 23 -11.43 -4.30 -3.17
C LEU A 23 -10.79 -3.67 -1.92
N LEU A 24 -9.97 -2.64 -2.10
CA LEU A 24 -9.35 -1.90 -1.00
C LEU A 24 -10.42 -1.17 -0.18
N SER A 25 -11.41 -0.57 -0.85
CA SER A 25 -12.50 0.15 -0.21
C SER A 25 -13.34 -0.80 0.63
N GLU A 26 -13.71 -1.97 0.09
CA GLU A 26 -14.38 -3.04 0.83
C GLU A 26 -13.59 -3.47 2.08
N VAL A 27 -12.28 -3.66 1.95
CA VAL A 27 -11.42 -4.02 3.08
C VAL A 27 -11.42 -2.94 4.16
N ILE A 28 -11.33 -1.66 3.78
CA ILE A 28 -11.27 -0.55 4.73
C ILE A 28 -12.59 -0.36 5.47
N GLU A 29 -13.73 -0.58 4.81
CA GLU A 29 -15.06 -0.49 5.42
C GLU A 29 -15.27 -1.50 6.56
N GLN A 30 -14.56 -2.62 6.54
CA GLN A 30 -14.59 -3.64 7.60
C GLN A 30 -13.61 -3.36 8.75
N ILE A 31 -12.79 -2.31 8.67
CA ILE A 31 -11.83 -1.98 9.72
C ILE A 31 -12.49 -1.09 10.77
N ASP A 32 -12.62 -1.63 11.98
CA ASP A 32 -12.99 -0.84 13.15
C ASP A 32 -11.93 0.21 13.48
N THR A 33 -12.24 1.48 13.19
CA THR A 33 -11.36 2.62 13.48
C THR A 33 -11.53 3.21 14.87
N ASP A 34 -12.39 2.64 15.72
CA ASP A 34 -12.45 2.97 17.15
C ASP A 34 -11.28 2.32 17.90
N GLU A 35 -10.69 1.27 17.33
CA GLU A 35 -9.49 0.62 17.83
C GLU A 35 -8.18 1.25 17.30
N LEU A 36 -7.17 1.34 18.17
CA LEU A 36 -5.85 1.89 17.80
C LEU A 36 -5.21 1.10 16.64
N VAL A 37 -5.36 -0.22 16.65
CA VAL A 37 -4.86 -1.11 15.58
C VAL A 37 -5.58 -0.84 14.26
N GLY A 38 -6.88 -0.59 14.29
CA GLY A 38 -7.65 -0.34 13.07
C GLY A 38 -7.27 0.98 12.40
N VAL A 39 -7.09 2.05 13.16
CA VAL A 39 -6.62 3.33 12.61
C VAL A 39 -5.22 3.18 11.98
N ARG A 40 -4.32 2.45 12.63
CA ARG A 40 -2.99 2.14 12.07
C ARG A 40 -3.11 1.40 10.74
N ASP A 41 -3.89 0.32 10.72
CA ASP A 41 -3.98 -0.56 9.56
C ASP A 41 -4.65 0.16 8.38
N LYS A 42 -5.70 0.97 8.64
CA LYS A 42 -6.32 1.84 7.62
C LYS A 42 -5.29 2.80 7.01
N ALA A 43 -4.47 3.46 7.83
CA ALA A 43 -3.41 4.35 7.35
C ALA A 43 -2.35 3.61 6.51
N ILE A 44 -1.92 2.42 6.96
CA ILE A 44 -0.97 1.56 6.22
C ILE A 44 -1.52 1.21 4.83
N LEU A 45 -2.77 0.75 4.75
CA LEU A 45 -3.39 0.32 3.51
C LEU A 45 -3.56 1.48 2.53
N LEU A 46 -4.11 2.61 3.01
CA LEU A 46 -4.35 3.78 2.17
C LEU A 46 -3.04 4.42 1.68
N LEU A 47 -2.04 4.62 2.54
CA LEU A 47 -0.75 5.16 2.10
C LEU A 47 -0.01 4.21 1.17
N GLY A 48 -0.06 2.91 1.47
CA GLY A 48 0.58 1.89 0.64
C GLY A 48 0.01 1.86 -0.78
N PHE A 49 -1.31 2.03 -0.92
CA PHE A 49 -1.97 2.17 -2.21
C PHE A 49 -1.68 3.52 -2.87
N ALA A 50 -1.96 4.63 -2.17
CA ALA A 50 -1.91 5.98 -2.72
C ALA A 50 -0.50 6.41 -3.14
N GLY A 51 0.55 5.91 -2.49
CA GLY A 51 1.94 6.16 -2.89
C GLY A 51 2.55 5.06 -3.76
N ALA A 52 1.78 4.02 -4.12
CA ALA A 52 2.29 2.78 -4.71
C ALA A 52 3.53 2.24 -3.96
N LEU A 53 3.53 2.38 -2.63
CA LEU A 53 4.68 2.13 -1.78
C LEU A 53 4.97 0.63 -1.71
N ARG A 54 6.25 0.28 -1.65
CA ARG A 54 6.66 -1.08 -1.29
C ARG A 54 6.38 -1.28 0.20
N ARG A 55 6.04 -2.51 0.61
CA ARG A 55 5.88 -2.86 2.04
C ARG A 55 7.05 -2.43 2.93
N SER A 56 8.29 -2.46 2.41
CA SER A 56 9.48 -2.01 3.14
C SER A 56 9.56 -0.49 3.25
N GLU A 57 9.06 0.25 2.25
CA GLU A 57 8.96 1.72 2.29
C GLU A 57 7.92 2.16 3.32
N VAL A 58 6.77 1.46 3.39
CA VAL A 58 5.77 1.68 4.44
C VAL A 58 6.34 1.38 5.83
N ALA A 59 7.04 0.26 5.99
CA ALA A 59 7.67 -0.15 7.24
C ALA A 59 8.75 0.84 7.72
N ALA A 60 9.52 1.41 6.79
CA ALA A 60 10.62 2.33 7.08
C ALA A 60 10.20 3.80 7.14
N LEU A 61 8.90 4.11 7.09
CA LEU A 61 8.42 5.49 7.10
C LEU A 61 8.69 6.13 8.47
N CYS A 62 9.38 7.27 8.46
CA CYS A 62 9.68 8.07 9.65
C CYS A 62 8.96 9.42 9.62
N LEU A 63 8.67 9.97 10.80
CA LEU A 63 7.90 11.21 10.99
C LEU A 63 8.59 12.40 10.32
N GLU A 64 9.91 12.51 10.48
CA GLU A 64 10.76 13.55 9.89
C GLU A 64 10.83 13.52 8.35
N ASN A 65 10.34 12.45 7.73
CA ASN A 65 10.33 12.26 6.28
C ASN A 65 8.97 12.59 5.65
N VAL A 66 7.99 13.05 6.44
CA VAL A 66 6.66 13.40 5.96
C VAL A 66 6.41 14.89 6.18
N ALA A 67 6.19 15.62 5.09
CA ALA A 67 5.71 16.99 5.13
C ALA A 67 4.22 17.01 4.80
N LEU A 68 3.43 17.69 5.64
CA LEU A 68 1.99 17.90 5.46
C LEU A 68 1.72 19.36 5.09
N ASP A 69 0.77 19.57 4.18
CA ASP A 69 0.17 20.87 3.89
C ASP A 69 -1.34 20.71 3.60
N ASP A 70 -1.97 21.81 3.20
CA ASP A 70 -3.41 21.84 2.90
C ASP A 70 -3.74 20.99 1.67
N ASP A 71 -2.85 20.94 0.68
CA ASP A 71 -3.03 20.22 -0.59
C ASP A 71 -2.76 18.72 -0.45
N GLY A 72 -1.97 18.29 0.54
CA GLY A 72 -1.73 16.88 0.82
C GLY A 72 -0.51 16.59 1.67
N MET A 73 0.27 15.59 1.23
CA MET A 73 1.52 15.21 1.88
C MET A 73 2.61 14.88 0.87
N ARG A 74 3.85 15.14 1.27
CA ARG A 74 5.07 14.71 0.58
C ARG A 74 5.85 13.76 1.48
N ILE A 75 6.15 12.57 0.96
CA ILE A 75 6.91 11.54 1.67
C ILE A 75 8.28 11.41 1.00
N ARG A 76 9.34 11.65 1.76
CA ARG A 76 10.72 11.36 1.34
C ARG A 76 11.07 9.91 1.65
N LEU A 77 11.39 9.14 0.62
CA LEU A 77 11.82 7.75 0.74
C LEU A 77 13.35 7.65 0.68
N ASP A 78 13.95 7.33 1.82
CA ASP A 78 15.39 7.10 1.91
C ASP A 78 15.70 5.65 1.52
N ARG A 79 16.59 5.49 0.53
CA ARG A 79 16.96 4.21 -0.11
C ARG A 79 15.79 3.42 -0.70
N SER A 80 15.41 3.76 -1.93
CA SER A 80 14.68 2.80 -2.77
C SER A 80 15.68 1.76 -3.32
N LYS A 81 15.31 0.47 -3.29
CA LYS A 81 16.07 -0.62 -3.95
C LYS A 81 16.11 -0.30 -5.46
N GLY A 82 17.21 0.30 -5.92
CA GLY A 82 17.41 0.85 -7.27
C GLY A 82 18.16 2.20 -7.33
N ASP A 83 18.29 2.92 -6.21
CA ASP A 83 18.95 4.23 -6.17
C ASP A 83 20.48 4.07 -6.04
N ARG A 84 21.20 4.13 -7.18
CA ARG A 84 22.67 4.20 -7.23
C ARG A 84 23.20 5.62 -6.98
N THR A 85 22.31 6.61 -6.84
CA THR A 85 22.64 8.05 -6.80
C THR A 85 22.43 8.70 -5.43
N SER A 86 21.81 8.02 -4.46
CA SER A 86 21.59 8.48 -3.08
C SER A 86 20.80 9.79 -2.96
N GLN A 87 19.93 10.12 -3.92
CA GLN A 87 19.15 11.36 -3.89
C GLN A 87 17.79 11.22 -3.18
N GLY A 88 17.37 9.99 -2.87
CA GLY A 88 16.03 9.76 -2.31
C GLY A 88 14.95 10.03 -3.35
N VAL A 89 13.72 9.55 -3.09
CA VAL A 89 12.58 9.83 -3.97
C VAL A 89 11.48 10.46 -3.13
N GLU A 90 10.91 11.55 -3.62
CA GLU A 90 9.72 12.15 -3.03
C GLU A 90 8.45 11.55 -3.67
N VAL A 91 7.48 11.24 -2.83
CA VAL A 91 6.15 10.77 -3.23
C VAL A 91 5.13 11.78 -2.72
N ALA A 92 4.48 12.48 -3.64
CA ALA A 92 3.36 13.36 -3.34
C ALA A 92 2.05 12.55 -3.31
N ILE A 93 1.25 12.76 -2.26
CA ILE A 93 -0.08 12.15 -2.10
C ILE A 93 -1.08 13.29 -1.85
N PRO A 94 -2.02 13.56 -2.77
CA PRO A 94 -2.98 14.64 -2.62
C PRO A 94 -3.99 14.33 -1.51
N ARG A 95 -4.51 15.39 -0.88
CA ARG A 95 -5.59 15.31 0.10
C ARG A 95 -6.92 15.00 -0.59
N GLY A 96 -7.39 13.76 -0.43
CA GLY A 96 -8.73 13.37 -0.85
C GLY A 96 -9.84 13.98 0.03
N ILE A 97 -11.04 14.05 -0.53
CA ILE A 97 -12.23 14.61 0.12
C ILE A 97 -13.06 13.58 0.90
N THR A 98 -12.87 12.29 0.63
CA THR A 98 -13.66 11.18 1.18
C THR A 98 -13.08 10.63 2.49
N ALA A 99 -13.81 9.71 3.13
CA ALA A 99 -13.35 8.96 4.31
C ALA A 99 -12.18 8.00 4.01
N LEU A 100 -11.87 7.78 2.73
CA LEU A 100 -10.75 6.98 2.23
C LEU A 100 -9.52 7.84 1.91
N CYS A 101 -9.49 9.10 2.35
CA CYS A 101 -8.34 9.98 2.16
C CYS A 101 -7.09 9.46 2.91
N PRO A 102 -5.99 9.15 2.22
CA PRO A 102 -4.76 8.65 2.83
C PRO A 102 -4.13 9.66 3.80
N VAL A 103 -4.19 10.96 3.48
CA VAL A 103 -3.66 12.04 4.33
C VAL A 103 -4.42 12.11 5.65
N ARG A 104 -5.75 12.11 5.59
CA ARG A 104 -6.60 12.10 6.81
C ARG A 104 -6.43 10.83 7.62
N ALA A 105 -6.25 9.68 6.98
CA ALA A 105 -5.98 8.42 7.67
C ALA A 105 -4.64 8.46 8.42
N TYR A 106 -3.60 9.04 7.81
CA TYR A 106 -2.31 9.28 8.47
C TYR A 106 -2.45 10.23 9.67
N GLU A 107 -3.13 11.37 9.51
CA GLU A 107 -3.36 12.32 10.59
C GLU A 107 -4.16 11.71 11.75
N ALA A 108 -5.19 10.90 11.44
CA ALA A 108 -5.96 10.17 12.43
C ALA A 108 -5.09 9.17 13.20
N TRP A 109 -4.19 8.47 12.51
CA TRP A 109 -3.21 7.60 13.14
C TRP A 109 -2.30 8.38 14.09
N LEU A 110 -1.64 9.45 13.65
CA LEU A 110 -0.75 10.25 14.49
C LEU A 110 -1.46 10.72 15.77
N ARG A 111 -2.69 11.24 15.62
CA ARG A 111 -3.49 11.75 16.73
C ARG A 111 -3.86 10.65 17.73
N LYS A 112 -4.35 9.50 17.25
CA LYS A 112 -4.80 8.40 18.12
C LYS A 112 -3.63 7.68 18.80
N ALA A 113 -2.50 7.58 18.08
CA ALA A 113 -1.25 7.04 18.58
C ALA A 113 -0.47 8.02 19.48
N LYS A 114 -0.89 9.29 19.54
CA LYS A 114 -0.20 10.38 20.25
C LYS A 114 1.26 10.55 19.81
N LEU A 115 1.51 10.39 18.51
CA LEU A 115 2.83 10.55 17.90
C LEU A 115 3.13 12.04 17.67
N ASN A 116 3.62 12.70 18.72
CA ASN A 116 3.89 14.15 18.73
C ASN A 116 5.40 14.48 18.71
N GLU A 117 6.25 13.45 18.57
CA GLU A 117 7.70 13.58 18.51
C GLU A 117 8.19 14.05 17.13
N ALA A 118 9.33 14.74 17.09
CA ALA A 118 9.86 15.33 15.85
C ALA A 118 10.48 14.31 14.88
N LYS A 119 10.88 13.14 15.38
CA LYS A 119 11.55 12.09 14.61
C LYS A 119 11.18 10.72 15.13
N GLY A 120 11.24 9.70 14.29
CA GLY A 120 11.01 8.30 14.66
C GLY A 120 10.03 7.58 13.74
N PRO A 121 9.83 6.27 13.93
CA PRO A 121 9.00 5.47 13.03
C PRO A 121 7.52 5.85 13.14
N VAL A 122 6.86 6.00 11.99
CA VAL A 122 5.42 6.28 11.89
C VAL A 122 4.62 5.06 12.35
N PHE A 123 4.93 3.89 11.78
CA PHE A 123 4.15 2.68 12.03
C PHE A 123 4.88 1.79 13.02
N ARG A 124 4.32 1.71 14.23
CA ARG A 124 4.87 0.95 15.35
C ARG A 124 4.03 -0.28 15.66
N ARG A 125 4.64 -1.25 16.35
CA ARG A 125 3.90 -2.41 16.85
C ARG A 125 2.91 -1.96 17.92
N VAL A 126 1.69 -2.49 17.81
CA VAL A 126 0.62 -2.32 18.80
C VAL A 126 0.29 -3.71 19.33
N TRP A 127 0.28 -3.87 20.65
CA TRP A 127 -0.15 -5.07 21.34
C TRP A 127 -1.54 -4.82 21.91
N LEU A 128 -2.49 -5.64 21.49
CA LEU A 128 -3.82 -5.66 22.08
C LEU A 128 -3.75 -6.32 23.45
N PRO A 129 -4.45 -5.77 24.45
CA PRO A 129 -4.56 -6.42 25.74
C PRO A 129 -5.42 -7.69 25.62
N PRO A 130 -5.34 -8.62 26.59
CA PRO A 130 -6.30 -9.70 26.70
C PRO A 130 -7.73 -9.15 26.83
N ALA A 131 -8.72 -9.97 26.46
CA ALA A 131 -10.11 -9.61 26.63
C ALA A 131 -10.40 -9.25 28.10
N ALA A 132 -11.15 -8.17 28.30
CA ALA A 132 -11.51 -7.73 29.63
C ALA A 132 -12.34 -8.80 30.35
N GLU A 133 -12.07 -9.03 31.63
CA GLU A 133 -12.95 -9.84 32.47
C GLU A 133 -14.28 -9.10 32.68
N ALA A 134 -15.36 -9.86 32.90
CA ALA A 134 -16.69 -9.28 33.09
C ALA A 134 -16.69 -8.30 34.28
N GLY A 135 -17.07 -7.05 34.02
CA GLY A 135 -17.12 -5.97 35.02
C GLY A 135 -15.83 -5.15 35.17
N GLN A 136 -14.75 -5.48 34.46
CA GLN A 136 -13.55 -4.66 34.40
C GLN A 136 -13.50 -3.82 33.12
N PRO A 137 -13.02 -2.57 33.17
CA PRO A 137 -12.80 -1.80 31.97
C PRO A 137 -11.70 -2.45 31.12
N PRO A 138 -11.84 -2.48 29.77
CA PRO A 138 -10.79 -3.00 28.91
C PRO A 138 -9.50 -2.21 29.10
N ALA A 139 -8.39 -2.93 29.26
CA ALA A 139 -7.08 -2.30 29.31
C ALA A 139 -6.77 -1.59 27.98
N LEU A 140 -5.92 -0.58 28.03
CA LEU A 140 -5.51 0.14 26.83
C LEU A 140 -4.43 -0.65 26.07
N PRO A 141 -4.43 -0.61 24.72
CA PRO A 141 -3.38 -1.23 23.94
C PRO A 141 -2.02 -0.57 24.19
N ALA A 142 -0.97 -1.40 24.25
CA ALA A 142 0.41 -0.93 24.37
C ALA A 142 1.04 -0.71 22.99
N MET A 143 1.93 0.27 22.87
CA MET A 143 2.66 0.57 21.63
C MET A 143 4.17 0.54 21.88
N GLY A 144 4.92 -0.02 20.93
CA GLY A 144 6.39 -0.06 20.99
C GLY A 144 7.03 1.21 20.43
N SER A 145 8.33 1.37 20.64
CA SER A 145 9.14 2.45 20.04
C SER A 145 9.61 2.12 18.61
N GLU A 146 9.75 0.83 18.29
CA GLU A 146 10.37 0.38 17.06
C GLU A 146 9.41 0.35 15.86
N ALA A 147 9.99 0.51 14.67
CA ALA A 147 9.29 0.36 13.40
C ALA A 147 8.70 -1.04 13.24
N LEU A 148 7.55 -1.14 12.59
CA LEU A 148 7.07 -2.41 12.05
C LEU A 148 8.08 -2.98 11.05
N SER A 149 8.23 -4.30 11.03
CA SER A 149 8.98 -4.97 9.96
C SER A 149 8.18 -5.04 8.66
N ASP A 150 8.88 -5.14 7.52
CA ASP A 150 8.29 -5.34 6.19
C ASP A 150 7.36 -6.57 6.13
N ARG A 151 7.70 -7.64 6.87
CA ARG A 151 6.88 -8.83 7.04
C ARG A 151 5.62 -8.55 7.85
N SER A 152 5.69 -7.68 8.86
CA SER A 152 4.51 -7.31 9.65
C SER A 152 3.51 -6.52 8.81
N VAL A 153 3.99 -5.59 7.98
CA VAL A 153 3.16 -4.88 7.01
C VAL A 153 2.49 -5.86 6.04
N ALA A 154 3.23 -6.84 5.49
CA ALA A 154 2.64 -7.86 4.62
C ALA A 154 1.57 -8.70 5.32
N ARG A 155 1.78 -9.09 6.58
CA ARG A 155 0.81 -9.83 7.39
C ARG A 155 -0.43 -9.01 7.69
N ILE A 156 -0.29 -7.71 7.96
CA ILE A 156 -1.44 -6.81 8.15
C ILE A 156 -2.29 -6.78 6.88
N ILE A 157 -1.67 -6.58 5.71
CA ILE A 157 -2.38 -6.59 4.42
C ILE A 157 -3.14 -7.91 4.22
N GLN A 158 -2.46 -9.04 4.40
CA GLN A 158 -3.06 -10.37 4.27
C GLN A 158 -4.22 -10.59 5.23
N LYS A 159 -4.02 -10.23 6.50
CA LYS A 159 -5.06 -10.37 7.53
C LYS A 159 -6.28 -9.53 7.19
N ARG A 160 -6.11 -8.26 6.81
CA ARG A 160 -7.24 -7.38 6.48
C ARG A 160 -7.99 -7.83 5.23
N CYS A 161 -7.29 -8.33 4.21
CA CYS A 161 -7.95 -8.97 3.06
C CYS A 161 -8.76 -10.21 3.49
N LEU A 162 -8.21 -11.05 4.37
CA LEU A 162 -8.88 -12.26 4.87
C LEU A 162 -10.11 -11.92 5.73
N ASP A 163 -9.97 -10.95 6.63
CA ASP A 163 -11.06 -10.49 7.49
C ASP A 163 -12.24 -9.93 6.67
N ALA A 164 -11.96 -9.34 5.50
CA ALA A 164 -12.97 -8.88 4.54
C ALA A 164 -13.50 -9.98 3.60
N GLY A 165 -13.12 -11.25 3.81
CA GLY A 165 -13.58 -12.38 3.00
C GLY A 165 -12.96 -12.47 1.61
N LEU A 166 -11.91 -11.70 1.31
CA LEU A 166 -11.27 -11.73 -0.01
C LEU A 166 -10.45 -13.02 -0.20
N THR A 167 -10.69 -13.70 -1.31
CA THR A 167 -9.93 -14.90 -1.71
C THR A 167 -8.82 -14.56 -2.71
N GLY A 168 -7.67 -15.23 -2.57
CA GLY A 168 -6.52 -15.14 -3.47
C GLY A 168 -5.20 -14.79 -2.79
N ASP A 169 -4.15 -14.67 -3.60
CA ASP A 169 -2.79 -14.45 -3.13
C ASP A 169 -2.49 -12.98 -2.87
N PHE A 170 -3.01 -12.47 -1.75
CA PHE A 170 -2.65 -11.15 -1.26
C PHE A 170 -1.29 -11.18 -0.54
N SER A 171 -0.48 -10.14 -0.74
CA SER A 171 0.83 -10.00 -0.11
C SER A 171 1.20 -8.53 0.03
N GLY A 172 2.39 -8.24 0.57
CA GLY A 172 2.87 -6.86 0.66
C GLY A 172 3.15 -6.16 -0.69
N HIS A 173 2.98 -6.84 -1.83
CA HIS A 173 2.97 -6.21 -3.16
C HIS A 173 1.57 -5.87 -3.67
N SER A 174 0.51 -6.39 -3.03
CA SER A 174 -0.87 -6.26 -3.53
C SER A 174 -1.34 -4.82 -3.61
N LEU A 175 -0.98 -3.96 -2.65
CA LEU A 175 -1.33 -2.54 -2.68
C LEU A 175 -0.72 -1.83 -3.89
N ARG A 176 0.60 -1.93 -4.07
CA ARG A 176 1.31 -1.33 -5.20
C ARG A 176 0.80 -1.84 -6.55
N ARG A 177 0.56 -3.15 -6.66
CA ARG A 177 -0.03 -3.74 -7.87
C ARG A 177 -1.43 -3.21 -8.14
N GLY A 178 -2.26 -3.21 -7.11
CA GLY A 178 -3.64 -2.72 -7.18
C GLY A 178 -3.74 -1.25 -7.57
N ALA A 179 -2.85 -0.41 -7.05
CA ALA A 179 -2.77 1.01 -7.42
C ALA A 179 -2.45 1.19 -8.91
N ILE A 180 -1.49 0.43 -9.45
CA ILE A 180 -1.12 0.49 -10.87
C ILE A 180 -2.25 -0.04 -11.76
N THR A 181 -2.87 -1.16 -11.37
CA THR A 181 -4.01 -1.74 -12.10
C THR A 181 -5.20 -0.78 -12.11
N THR A 182 -5.50 -0.14 -10.98
CA THR A 182 -6.58 0.86 -10.88
C THR A 182 -6.29 2.04 -11.79
N GLY A 183 -5.11 2.66 -11.69
CA GLY A 183 -4.76 3.79 -12.56
C GLY A 183 -4.75 3.44 -14.05
N ALA A 184 -4.36 2.21 -14.42
CA ALA A 184 -4.44 1.73 -15.80
C ALA A 184 -5.89 1.60 -16.31
N ARG A 185 -6.80 1.13 -15.46
CA ARG A 185 -8.25 1.07 -15.73
C ARG A 185 -8.86 2.46 -15.85
N ASP A 186 -8.42 3.39 -15.01
CA ASP A 186 -8.84 4.79 -15.05
C ASP A 186 -8.27 5.58 -16.24
N GLY A 187 -7.45 4.93 -17.09
CA GLY A 187 -6.92 5.53 -18.32
C GLY A 187 -5.66 6.36 -18.13
N THR A 188 -4.98 6.26 -16.98
CA THR A 188 -3.69 6.92 -16.77
C THR A 188 -2.64 6.38 -17.76
N ASP A 189 -1.89 7.27 -18.39
CA ASP A 189 -0.89 6.88 -19.38
C ASP A 189 0.30 6.13 -18.76
N LEU A 190 1.01 5.36 -19.60
CA LEU A 190 2.15 4.53 -19.18
C LEU A 190 3.28 5.32 -18.50
N VAL A 191 3.55 6.55 -18.95
CA VAL A 191 4.64 7.37 -18.42
C VAL A 191 4.26 7.85 -17.02
N SER A 192 3.04 8.32 -16.83
CA SER A 192 2.51 8.71 -15.53
C SER A 192 2.46 7.53 -14.55
N LEU A 193 1.96 6.37 -14.98
CA LEU A 193 1.95 5.15 -14.15
C LEU A 193 3.36 4.68 -13.78
N LYS A 194 4.33 4.74 -14.71
CA LYS A 194 5.72 4.40 -14.43
C LYS A 194 6.33 5.34 -13.39
N ARG A 195 6.10 6.66 -13.53
CA ARG A 195 6.58 7.68 -12.57
C ARG A 195 5.95 7.48 -11.20
N PHE A 196 4.62 7.39 -11.14
CA PHE A 196 3.83 7.13 -9.93
C PHE A 196 4.33 5.91 -9.18
N SER A 197 4.48 4.79 -9.89
CA SER A 197 4.92 3.54 -9.30
C SER A 197 6.43 3.44 -9.14
N ARG A 198 7.25 4.33 -9.67
CA ARG A 198 8.72 4.27 -9.58
C ARG A 198 9.30 2.94 -10.13
N HIS A 199 8.74 2.42 -11.22
CA HIS A 199 9.32 1.27 -11.93
C HIS A 199 10.45 1.72 -12.85
N GLN A 200 11.53 0.94 -12.92
CA GLN A 200 12.69 1.26 -13.75
C GLN A 200 12.39 1.10 -15.25
N THR A 201 11.66 0.05 -15.60
CA THR A 201 11.33 -0.32 -16.98
C THR A 201 9.83 -0.23 -17.26
N PHE A 202 9.48 0.05 -18.51
CA PHE A 202 8.09 0.11 -18.97
C PHE A 202 7.43 -1.27 -19.03
N GLY A 203 8.18 -2.32 -19.38
CA GLY A 203 7.64 -3.69 -19.52
C GLY A 203 7.03 -4.29 -18.25
N VAL A 204 7.28 -3.72 -17.06
CA VAL A 204 6.57 -4.13 -15.83
C VAL A 204 5.18 -3.48 -15.76
N VAL A 205 5.04 -2.25 -16.27
CA VAL A 205 3.80 -1.47 -16.25
C VAL A 205 2.89 -1.88 -17.42
N GLU A 206 3.44 -2.19 -18.60
CA GLU A 206 2.71 -2.61 -19.80
C GLU A 206 1.77 -3.80 -19.53
N LYS A 207 2.22 -4.77 -18.72
CA LYS A 207 1.42 -5.94 -18.31
C LYS A 207 0.11 -5.59 -17.59
N TYR A 208 -0.03 -4.37 -17.07
CA TYR A 208 -1.27 -3.91 -16.42
C TYR A 208 -2.22 -3.19 -17.39
N ILE A 209 -1.77 -2.86 -18.59
CA ILE A 209 -2.58 -2.18 -19.62
C ILE A 209 -3.10 -3.17 -20.66
N GLU A 210 -2.36 -4.25 -20.93
CA GLU A 210 -2.63 -5.22 -22.01
C GLU A 210 -3.91 -6.08 -21.80
N GLY A 211 -4.66 -5.90 -20.71
CA GLY A 211 -5.72 -6.82 -20.31
C GLY A 211 -7.16 -6.44 -20.67
N GLU A 212 -7.54 -5.16 -20.80
CA GLU A 212 -8.97 -4.82 -20.61
C GLU A 212 -9.65 -3.90 -21.62
N ASP A 213 -9.00 -3.40 -22.69
CA ASP A 213 -9.67 -2.30 -23.44
C ASP A 213 -9.30 -2.17 -24.93
N ALA A 214 -9.00 -3.27 -25.64
CA ALA A 214 -8.65 -3.20 -27.07
C ALA A 214 -9.70 -2.46 -27.93
N MET A 215 -10.99 -2.60 -27.60
CA MET A 215 -12.08 -1.95 -28.32
C MET A 215 -12.34 -0.52 -27.84
N THR A 216 -12.15 -0.29 -26.55
CA THR A 216 -12.53 0.92 -25.82
C THR A 216 -11.47 2.00 -25.95
N LYS A 217 -10.19 1.59 -25.99
CA LYS A 217 -9.00 2.41 -26.24
C LYS A 217 -8.52 2.31 -27.70
N HIS A 218 -9.35 1.81 -28.62
CA HIS A 218 -9.00 1.74 -30.03
C HIS A 218 -8.72 3.16 -30.57
N PRO A 219 -7.53 3.45 -31.15
CA PRO A 219 -7.15 4.80 -31.59
C PRO A 219 -8.02 5.34 -32.73
N GLY A 220 -8.82 4.47 -33.35
CA GLY A 220 -9.83 4.80 -34.35
C GLY A 220 -11.27 4.89 -33.83
N ARG A 221 -11.56 4.60 -32.55
CA ARG A 221 -12.95 4.65 -32.01
C ARG A 221 -13.62 6.02 -32.12
N SER A 222 -12.82 7.09 -32.13
CA SER A 222 -13.29 8.46 -32.35
C SER A 222 -13.22 8.90 -33.83
N ARG A 223 -12.77 8.03 -34.73
CA ARG A 223 -12.45 8.34 -36.13
C ARG A 223 -13.19 7.45 -37.15
N PHE A 224 -13.82 6.37 -36.70
CA PHE A 224 -14.78 5.57 -37.48
C PHE A 224 -15.97 5.19 -36.60
#